data_AF-A0A4V2BHF9-F1
#
_entry.id   AF-A0A4V2BHF9-F1
#
_cell.length_a   1.000
_cell.length_b   1.000
_cell.length_c   1.000
_cell.angle_alpha   90.00
_cell.angle_beta   90.00
_cell.angle_gamma   90.00
#
_symmetry.space_group_name_H-M   'P 1'
#
loop_
_entity.id
_entity.type
_entity.pdbx_description
1 polymer ?
#
loop_
_entity_poly.entity_id
_entity_poly.type
_entity_poly.pdbx_seq_one_letter_code
_entity_poly.pdbx_strand_id
1 'polypeptide(L)'
;MCRLSFLVFVCLSSSAYSQSDACKDYKEADGKLNEVYQAVVSKYKGESAFLSKLKTAQKAWLAYRDAQLEALYPAVNKQAEYGSVYTACSCIERTEIVQERIAILKKWLEPKTEGDVCSGSRK
;
A
#
# COMPACT_ATOMS: atom_id res chain seq x y z
N MET A 1 25.03 3.51 -53.67
CA MET A 1 25.95 4.48 -53.05
C MET A 1 25.15 5.69 -52.61
N CYS A 2 25.39 6.14 -51.36
CA CYS A 2 24.90 7.36 -50.68
C CYS A 2 23.37 7.54 -50.52
N ARG A 3 22.81 7.30 -49.31
CA ARG A 3 22.82 8.14 -48.08
C ARG A 3 21.68 9.18 -48.13
N LEU A 4 20.91 9.50 -47.09
CA LEU A 4 21.03 9.26 -45.65
C LEU A 4 19.65 9.43 -44.98
N SER A 5 19.36 8.51 -44.07
CA SER A 5 18.39 8.48 -42.96
C SER A 5 17.41 9.65 -42.76
N PHE A 6 16.12 9.36 -42.94
CA PHE A 6 15.04 10.01 -42.19
C PHE A 6 15.11 9.51 -40.74
N LEU A 7 15.78 10.26 -39.88
CA LEU A 7 15.65 10.09 -38.43
C LEU A 7 14.22 10.49 -38.05
N VAL A 8 13.28 9.54 -38.14
CA VAL A 8 12.05 9.61 -37.37
C VAL A 8 12.50 9.54 -35.92
N PHE A 9 12.44 10.67 -35.26
CA PHE A 9 12.56 10.80 -33.81
C PHE A 9 11.41 9.96 -33.23
N VAL A 10 11.67 8.67 -33.00
CA VAL A 10 10.81 7.83 -32.20
C VAL A 10 10.82 8.50 -30.85
N CYS A 11 9.75 9.25 -30.57
CA CYS A 11 9.42 9.65 -29.23
C CYS A 11 9.21 8.33 -28.49
N LEU A 12 10.25 7.84 -27.79
CA LEU A 12 10.07 6.88 -26.72
C LEU A 12 9.18 7.61 -25.71
N SER A 13 7.87 7.49 -25.90
CA SER A 13 6.90 7.89 -24.91
C SER A 13 7.21 7.05 -23.68
N SER A 14 7.90 7.65 -22.71
CA SER A 14 7.88 7.21 -21.32
C SER A 14 6.41 6.97 -21.04
N SER A 15 6.01 5.72 -20.81
CA SER A 15 4.61 5.35 -20.65
C SER A 15 3.99 6.28 -19.61
N ALA A 16 3.06 7.14 -20.03
CA ALA A 16 2.36 8.01 -19.12
C ALA A 16 1.61 7.13 -18.12
N TYR A 17 2.02 7.16 -16.86
CA TYR A 17 1.39 6.37 -15.79
C TYR A 17 -0.09 6.76 -15.69
N SER A 18 -0.97 5.83 -16.01
CA SER A 18 -2.40 6.12 -16.13
C SER A 18 -3.12 5.99 -14.79
N GLN A 19 -4.32 6.57 -14.70
CA GLN A 19 -5.17 6.41 -13.50
C GLN A 19 -5.50 4.94 -13.22
N SER A 20 -5.65 4.13 -14.28
CA SER A 20 -5.87 2.70 -14.16
C SER A 20 -4.66 1.96 -13.59
N ASP A 21 -3.44 2.38 -13.92
CA ASP A 21 -2.22 1.77 -13.38
C ASP A 21 -2.09 2.07 -11.89
N ALA A 22 -2.33 3.32 -11.47
CA ALA A 22 -2.35 3.71 -10.05
C ALA A 22 -3.27 2.86 -9.20
N CYS A 23 -4.52 2.67 -9.64
CA CYS A 23 -5.50 1.91 -8.87
C CYS A 23 -5.29 0.40 -8.97
N LYS A 24 -4.64 -0.08 -10.04
CA LYS A 24 -4.19 -1.46 -10.14
C LYS A 24 -3.08 -1.74 -9.12
N ASP A 25 -2.08 -0.87 -9.02
CA ASP A 25 -0.97 -1.01 -8.06
C ASP A 25 -1.49 -0.99 -6.62
N TYR A 26 -2.45 -0.11 -6.31
CA TYR A 26 -3.13 -0.13 -5.01
C TYR A 26 -3.81 -1.46 -4.73
N LYS A 27 -4.55 -2.02 -5.71
CA LYS A 27 -5.24 -3.30 -5.56
C LYS A 27 -4.25 -4.44 -5.33
N GLU A 28 -3.11 -4.44 -6.02
CA GLU A 28 -2.04 -5.42 -5.82
C GLU A 28 -1.43 -5.30 -4.42
N ALA A 29 -1.16 -4.08 -3.96
CA ALA A 29 -0.66 -3.82 -2.62
C ALA A 29 -1.67 -4.24 -1.54
N ASP A 30 -2.96 -3.98 -1.71
CA ASP A 30 -4.02 -4.40 -0.77
C ASP A 30 -4.15 -5.94 -0.72
N GLY A 31 -4.02 -6.61 -1.88
CA GLY A 31 -3.90 -8.06 -1.94
C GLY A 31 -2.69 -8.56 -1.14
N LYS A 32 -1.53 -7.91 -1.30
CA LYS A 32 -0.32 -8.26 -0.56
C LYS A 32 -0.46 -8.04 0.95
N LEU A 33 -1.15 -6.99 1.36
CA LEU A 33 -1.46 -6.74 2.76
C LEU A 33 -2.27 -7.89 3.36
N ASN A 34 -3.29 -8.37 2.66
CA ASN A 34 -4.07 -9.51 3.13
C ASN A 34 -3.22 -10.78 3.20
N GLU A 35 -2.38 -11.08 2.21
CA GLU A 35 -1.44 -12.21 2.27
C GLU A 35 -0.55 -12.16 3.51
N VAL A 36 0.06 -11.01 3.79
CA VAL A 36 0.94 -10.82 4.96
C VAL A 36 0.16 -10.94 6.27
N TYR A 37 -1.04 -10.36 6.34
CA TYR A 37 -1.91 -10.51 7.50
C TYR A 37 -2.26 -11.99 7.76
N GLN A 38 -2.61 -12.76 6.72
CA GLN A 38 -2.91 -14.19 6.85
C GLN A 38 -1.68 -15.01 7.23
N ALA A 39 -0.49 -14.63 6.77
CA ALA A 39 0.76 -15.26 7.20
C ALA A 39 0.99 -15.07 8.71
N VAL A 40 0.73 -13.86 9.24
CA VAL A 40 0.79 -13.61 10.69
C VAL A 40 -0.28 -14.42 11.42
N VAL A 41 -1.53 -14.43 10.96
CA VAL A 41 -2.60 -15.24 11.57
C VAL A 41 -2.21 -16.72 11.62
N SER A 42 -1.61 -17.25 10.55
CA SER A 42 -1.19 -18.65 10.45
C SER A 42 -0.03 -18.98 11.40
N LYS A 43 0.99 -18.12 11.49
CA LYS A 43 2.13 -18.27 12.42
C LYS A 43 1.66 -18.31 13.87
N TYR A 44 0.65 -17.50 14.22
CA TYR A 44 0.17 -17.33 15.59
C TYR A 44 -1.19 -18.02 15.86
N LYS A 45 -1.55 -19.06 15.10
CA LYS A 45 -2.87 -19.74 15.16
C LYS A 45 -3.30 -20.22 16.56
N GLY A 46 -2.36 -20.50 17.45
CA GLY A 46 -2.62 -20.92 18.84
C GLY A 46 -2.78 -19.76 19.83
N GLU A 47 -2.57 -18.51 19.41
CA GLU A 47 -2.49 -17.34 20.29
C GLU A 47 -3.74 -16.47 20.18
N SER A 48 -4.89 -17.02 20.61
CA SER A 48 -6.21 -16.38 20.46
C SER A 48 -6.28 -14.96 21.02
N ALA A 49 -5.63 -14.71 22.16
CA ALA A 49 -5.57 -13.38 22.77
C ALA A 49 -4.84 -12.37 21.88
N PHE A 50 -3.68 -12.75 21.32
CA PHE A 50 -2.93 -11.92 20.37
C PHE A 50 -3.75 -11.68 19.09
N LEU A 51 -4.29 -12.74 18.48
CA LEU A 51 -5.03 -12.62 17.23
C LEU A 51 -6.27 -11.73 17.36
N SER A 52 -6.96 -11.79 18.50
CA SER A 52 -8.07 -10.88 18.80
C SER A 52 -7.63 -9.42 18.81
N LYS A 53 -6.50 -9.12 19.47
CA LYS A 53 -5.94 -7.75 19.51
C LYS A 53 -5.39 -7.30 18.16
N LEU A 54 -4.74 -8.19 17.41
CA LEU A 54 -4.25 -7.92 16.06
C LEU A 54 -5.42 -7.57 15.11
N LYS A 55 -6.53 -8.31 15.18
CA LYS A 55 -7.74 -8.02 14.40
C LYS A 55 -8.31 -6.65 14.74
N THR A 56 -8.38 -6.29 16.01
CA THR A 56 -8.81 -4.95 16.45
C THR A 56 -7.87 -3.87 15.92
N ALA A 57 -6.55 -4.06 16.03
CA ALA A 57 -5.56 -3.13 15.50
C ALA A 57 -5.67 -2.98 13.97
N GLN A 58 -5.92 -4.07 13.23
CA GLN A 58 -6.12 -4.02 11.78
C GLN A 58 -7.39 -3.26 11.39
N LYS A 59 -8.49 -3.44 12.13
CA LYS A 59 -9.73 -2.66 11.92
C LYS A 59 -9.53 -1.18 12.20
N ALA A 60 -8.85 -0.84 13.29
CA ALA A 60 -8.53 0.54 13.61
C ALA A 60 -7.62 1.17 12.53
N TRP A 61 -6.66 0.40 12.00
CA TRP A 61 -5.81 0.86 10.91
C TRP A 61 -6.59 1.12 9.61
N LEU A 62 -7.59 0.29 9.28
CA LEU A 62 -8.46 0.56 8.12
C LEU A 62 -9.20 1.90 8.27
N ALA A 63 -9.74 2.17 9.46
CA ALA A 63 -10.36 3.46 9.76
C ALA A 63 -9.36 4.62 9.68
N TYR A 64 -8.13 4.44 10.18
CA TYR A 64 -7.05 5.41 10.04
C TYR A 64 -6.73 5.70 8.57
N ARG A 65 -6.54 4.67 7.73
CA ARG A 65 -6.25 4.83 6.30
C ARG A 65 -7.32 5.68 5.62
N ASP A 66 -8.59 5.35 5.87
CA ASP A 66 -9.70 6.05 5.23
C ASP A 66 -9.80 7.50 5.75
N ALA A 67 -9.61 7.72 7.06
CA ALA A 67 -9.57 9.07 7.64
C ALA A 67 -8.37 9.90 7.15
N GLN A 68 -7.21 9.29 6.95
CA GLN A 68 -6.00 9.94 6.45
C GLN A 68 -6.22 10.47 5.03
N LEU A 69 -6.91 9.72 4.16
CA LEU A 69 -7.25 10.22 2.83
C LEU A 69 -8.27 11.34 2.86
N GLU A 70 -9.28 11.28 3.74
CA GLU A 70 -10.22 12.39 3.90
C GLU A 70 -9.52 13.64 4.42
N ALA A 71 -8.52 13.49 5.30
CA ALA A 71 -7.70 14.61 5.75
C ALA A 71 -6.82 15.19 4.64
N LEU A 72 -6.29 14.34 3.75
CA LEU A 72 -5.49 14.77 2.59
C LEU A 72 -6.35 15.44 1.51
N TYR A 73 -7.59 14.99 1.34
CA TYR A 73 -8.54 15.47 0.34
C TYR A 73 -9.86 15.94 1.00
N PRO A 74 -9.85 17.02 1.80
CA PRO A 74 -10.98 17.42 2.65
C PRO A 74 -12.20 17.95 1.89
N ALA A 75 -12.07 18.23 0.58
CA ALA A 75 -13.21 18.70 -0.21
C ALA A 75 -14.34 17.67 -0.24
N VAL A 76 -15.58 18.16 -0.13
CA VAL A 76 -16.79 17.33 -0.27
C VAL A 76 -16.89 16.78 -1.69
N ASN A 77 -16.66 17.64 -2.70
CA ASN A 77 -16.58 17.24 -4.10
C ASN A 77 -15.12 17.19 -4.55
N LYS A 78 -14.49 16.03 -4.34
CA LYS A 78 -13.06 15.81 -4.61
C LYS A 78 -12.72 15.94 -6.10
N GLN A 79 -13.58 15.48 -7.00
CA GLN A 79 -13.36 15.61 -8.44
C GLN A 79 -13.47 17.07 -8.93
N ALA A 80 -14.37 17.87 -8.35
CA ALA A 80 -14.48 19.28 -8.69
C ALA A 80 -13.26 20.09 -8.21
N GLU A 81 -12.75 19.78 -7.02
CA GLU A 81 -11.61 20.49 -6.42
C GLU A 81 -10.27 20.05 -7.02
N TYR A 82 -10.01 18.74 -7.06
CA TYR A 82 -8.71 18.18 -7.41
C TYR A 82 -8.65 17.69 -8.87
N GLY A 83 -9.74 17.83 -9.62
CA GLY A 83 -9.82 17.45 -11.03
C GLY A 83 -9.78 15.94 -11.28
N SER A 84 -9.61 15.57 -12.55
CA SER A 84 -9.61 14.17 -12.97
C SER A 84 -8.42 13.36 -12.44
N VAL A 85 -7.32 14.03 -12.05
CA VAL A 85 -6.12 13.37 -11.52
C VAL A 85 -6.33 12.78 -10.12
N TYR A 86 -7.33 13.26 -9.37
CA TYR A 86 -7.68 12.80 -8.03
C TYR A 86 -7.75 11.27 -7.91
N THR A 87 -8.34 10.60 -8.89
CA THR A 87 -8.46 9.14 -8.88
C THR A 87 -7.08 8.47 -8.81
N ALA A 88 -6.12 8.92 -9.63
CA ALA A 88 -4.76 8.39 -9.60
C ALA A 88 -4.05 8.72 -8.29
N CYS A 89 -4.06 10.00 -7.87
CA CYS A 89 -3.38 10.44 -6.66
C CYS A 89 -3.91 9.72 -5.41
N SER A 90 -5.23 9.58 -5.26
CA SER A 90 -5.81 8.85 -4.12
C SER A 90 -5.42 7.36 -4.11
N CYS A 91 -5.23 6.73 -5.26
CA CYS A 91 -4.74 5.35 -5.36
C CYS A 91 -3.24 5.25 -5.02
N ILE A 92 -2.43 6.22 -5.43
CA ILE A 92 -0.99 6.28 -5.06
C ILE A 92 -0.85 6.40 -3.54
N GLU A 93 -1.53 7.36 -2.93
CA GLU A 93 -1.51 7.59 -1.47
C GLU A 93 -1.97 6.36 -0.68
N ARG A 94 -3.04 5.69 -1.15
CA ARG A 94 -3.48 4.42 -0.55
C ARG A 94 -2.41 3.34 -0.64
N THR A 95 -1.68 3.27 -1.74
CA THR A 95 -0.60 2.30 -1.93
C THR A 95 0.50 2.50 -0.91
N GLU A 96 0.93 3.74 -0.69
CA GLU A 96 1.96 4.07 0.31
C GLU A 96 1.54 3.67 1.73
N ILE A 97 0.34 4.07 2.15
CA ILE A 97 -0.20 3.71 3.48
C ILE A 97 -0.28 2.18 3.65
N VAL A 98 -0.67 1.46 2.60
CA VAL A 98 -0.71 -0.02 2.61
C VAL A 98 0.70 -0.61 2.73
N GLN A 99 1.68 -0.08 2.01
CA GLN A 99 3.07 -0.55 2.07
C GLN A 99 3.68 -0.37 3.46
N GLU A 100 3.41 0.75 4.13
CA GLU A 100 3.81 0.96 5.52
C GLU A 100 3.22 -0.09 6.46
N ARG A 101 1.92 -0.40 6.28
CA ARG A 101 1.26 -1.42 7.09
C ARG A 101 1.83 -2.81 6.85
N ILE A 102 2.14 -3.15 5.60
CA ILE A 102 2.83 -4.39 5.24
C ILE A 102 4.16 -4.48 5.98
N ALA A 103 4.97 -3.41 5.97
CA ALA A 103 6.25 -3.37 6.68
C ALA A 103 6.08 -3.57 8.19
N ILE A 104 5.06 -2.96 8.80
CA ILE A 104 4.72 -3.16 10.21
C ILE A 104 4.35 -4.62 10.50
N LEU A 105 3.48 -5.23 9.69
CA LEU A 105 3.03 -6.62 9.90
C LEU A 105 4.16 -7.64 9.70
N LYS A 106 5.08 -7.38 8.75
CA LYS A 106 6.25 -8.25 8.51
C LYS A 106 7.14 -8.41 9.73
N LYS A 107 7.17 -7.44 10.65
CA LYS A 107 7.92 -7.56 11.93
C LYS A 107 7.45 -8.72 12.82
N TRP A 108 6.25 -9.26 12.62
CA TRP A 108 5.80 -10.48 13.30
C TRP A 108 6.27 -11.78 12.63
N LEU A 109 6.75 -11.69 11.39
CA LEU A 109 7.25 -12.80 10.59
C LEU A 109 8.78 -12.91 10.65
N GLU A 110 9.45 -11.80 10.96
CA GLU A 110 10.89 -11.76 11.20
C GLU A 110 11.30 -12.55 12.46
N PRO A 111 12.52 -13.13 12.48
CA PRO A 111 13.05 -13.80 13.67
C PRO A 111 13.29 -12.77 14.78
N LYS A 112 13.03 -13.17 16.02
CA LYS A 112 13.30 -12.33 17.18
C LYS A 112 14.80 -12.07 17.32
N THR A 113 15.18 -10.81 17.47
CA THR A 113 16.56 -10.42 17.82
C THR A 113 16.83 -10.79 19.27
N GLU A 114 17.91 -11.52 19.51
CA GLU A 114 18.36 -11.83 20.87
C GLU A 114 18.61 -10.54 21.65
N GLY A 115 18.12 -10.47 22.88
CA GLY A 115 18.22 -9.28 23.74
C GLY A 115 17.14 -8.21 23.51
N ASP A 116 16.27 -8.30 22.50
CA ASP A 116 15.14 -7.38 22.36
C ASP A 116 14.02 -7.74 23.36
N VAL A 117 14.06 -7.08 24.53
CA VAL A 117 13.03 -7.16 25.57
C VAL A 117 11.76 -6.38 25.22
N CYS A 118 11.79 -5.52 24.20
CA CYS A 118 10.67 -4.72 23.71
C CYS A 118 9.96 -5.38 22.52
N SER A 119 10.26 -6.65 22.22
CA SER A 119 9.67 -7.37 21.08
C SER A 119 8.15 -7.59 21.23
N GLY A 120 7.64 -7.62 22.46
CA GLY A 120 6.22 -7.79 22.75
C GLY A 120 5.71 -9.15 22.25
N SER A 121 4.63 -9.14 21.46
CA SER A 121 4.05 -10.36 20.85
C SER A 121 4.86 -10.91 19.67
N ARG A 122 5.92 -10.23 19.22
CA ARG A 122 6.80 -10.72 18.16
C ARG A 122 7.74 -11.78 18.73
N LYS A 123 7.54 -13.02 18.28
CA LYS A 123 8.28 -14.23 18.68
C LYS A 123 9.05 -14.81 17.50
#